data_AF-A0A2H3B843-F1
#
_entry.id   AF-A0A2H3B843-F1
#
_cell.length_a   1.000
_cell.length_b   1.000
_cell.length_c   1.000
_cell.angle_alpha   90.00
_cell.angle_beta   90.00
_cell.angle_gamma   90.00
#
_symmetry.space_group_name_H-M   'P 1'
#
loop_
_entity.id
_entity.type
_entity.pdbx_description
1 polymer ?
#
loop_
_entity_poly.entity_id
_entity_poly.type
_entity_poly.pdbx_seq_one_letter_code
_entity_poly.pdbx_strand_id
1 'polypeptide(L)'
;MFSHILAVEVLRWRERYRKFVPRKWRLCRFCAVSVEDEVHALLFCTGHVDLVHRRDRFFADVTVISPTFHDLRTSACTRLEQSPSLLKAPRLQYIVGKYVHDILGIFATVPVYVPPSALWEHCTDVDL
;
A
#
# COMPACT_ATOMS: atom_id res chain seq x y z
N MET A 1 -9.24 -8.46 -6.84
CA MET A 1 -9.51 -7.42 -7.86
C MET A 1 -9.79 -6.07 -7.16
N PHE A 2 -8.88 -5.62 -6.27
CA PHE A 2 -9.00 -4.38 -5.49
C PHE A 2 -7.75 -3.48 -5.60
N SER A 3 -6.67 -3.95 -6.24
CA SER A 3 -5.44 -3.18 -6.46
C SER A 3 -5.64 -1.96 -7.37
N HIS A 4 -6.69 -1.96 -8.20
CA HIS A 4 -7.04 -0.86 -9.09
C HIS A 4 -7.41 0.45 -8.40
N ILE A 5 -7.55 0.47 -7.06
CA ILE A 5 -7.92 1.69 -6.35
C ILE A 5 -6.71 2.55 -5.98
N LEU A 6 -5.49 1.98 -5.95
CA LEU A 6 -4.29 2.68 -5.50
C LEU A 6 -3.77 3.65 -6.56
N ALA A 7 -3.11 4.73 -6.14
CA ALA A 7 -2.66 5.78 -7.05
C ALA A 7 -1.75 5.24 -8.15
N VAL A 8 -0.92 4.22 -7.87
CA VAL A 8 -0.07 3.60 -8.90
C VAL A 8 -0.84 3.00 -10.05
N GLU A 9 -2.05 2.49 -9.81
CA GLU A 9 -2.93 1.94 -10.85
C GLU A 9 -3.88 2.99 -11.43
N VAL A 10 -4.51 3.81 -10.57
CA VAL A 10 -5.47 4.84 -10.99
C VAL A 10 -4.80 5.89 -11.87
N LEU A 11 -3.66 6.44 -11.43
CA LEU A 11 -2.99 7.55 -12.13
C LEU A 11 -2.03 7.10 -13.24
N ARG A 12 -1.92 5.78 -13.46
CA ARG A 12 -1.12 5.21 -14.55
C ARG A 12 -1.65 5.61 -15.92
N TRP A 13 -2.97 5.72 -16.04
CA TRP A 13 -3.64 5.92 -17.31
C TRP A 13 -3.97 7.38 -17.55
N ARG A 14 -3.78 7.82 -18.79
CA ARG A 14 -4.29 9.11 -19.27
C ARG A 14 -5.81 9.02 -19.37
N GLU A 15 -6.50 10.00 -18.84
CA GLU A 15 -7.95 10.16 -19.00
C GLU A 15 -8.22 11.46 -19.76
N ARG A 16 -9.43 11.61 -20.31
CA ARG A 16 -9.81 12.75 -21.17
C ARG A 16 -9.48 14.12 -20.55
N TYR A 17 -9.53 14.22 -19.22
CA TYR A 17 -9.28 15.47 -18.47
C TYR A 17 -8.13 15.35 -17.45
N ARG A 18 -7.38 14.25 -17.45
CA ARG A 18 -6.25 14.04 -16.52
C ARG A 18 -5.01 13.59 -17.29
N LYS A 19 -3.96 14.40 -17.23
CA LYS A 19 -2.64 14.07 -17.77
C LYS A 19 -2.06 12.84 -17.05
N PHE A 20 -1.15 12.16 -17.74
CA PHE A 20 -0.37 11.06 -17.15
C PHE A 20 0.44 11.56 -15.97
N VAL A 21 0.35 10.89 -14.81
CA VAL A 21 1.16 11.24 -13.63
C VAL A 21 2.34 10.26 -13.54
N PRO A 22 3.61 10.74 -13.56
CA PRO A 22 4.77 9.87 -13.40
C PRO A 22 4.74 9.13 -12.06
N ARG A 23 5.26 7.90 -12.01
CA ARG A 23 5.13 7.01 -10.84
C ARG A 23 5.57 7.69 -9.53
N LYS A 24 6.69 8.41 -9.54
CA LYS A 24 7.24 9.11 -8.37
C LYS A 24 6.28 10.16 -7.76
N TRP A 25 5.32 10.62 -8.55
CA TRP A 25 4.32 11.61 -8.17
C TRP A 25 2.97 10.99 -7.78
N ARG A 26 2.79 9.67 -7.89
CA ARG A 26 1.56 8.97 -7.48
C ARG A 26 1.53 8.78 -5.96
N LEU A 27 1.62 9.89 -5.22
CA LEU A 27 1.82 9.91 -3.77
C LEU A 27 0.58 9.39 -3.01
N CYS A 28 0.83 8.81 -1.84
CA CYS A 28 -0.19 8.29 -0.94
C CYS A 28 -1.19 9.36 -0.51
N ARG A 29 -2.48 9.06 -0.65
CA ARG A 29 -3.58 9.96 -0.28
C ARG A 29 -3.64 10.28 1.20
N PHE A 30 -3.03 9.46 2.05
CA PHE A 30 -3.02 9.68 3.50
C PHE A 30 -1.77 10.41 3.97
N CYS A 31 -0.57 9.98 3.57
CA CYS A 31 0.66 10.60 4.07
C CYS A 31 1.30 11.61 3.12
N ALA A 32 1.00 11.57 1.81
CA ALA A 32 1.61 12.39 0.76
C ALA A 32 3.16 12.36 0.69
N VAL A 33 3.82 11.39 1.35
CA VAL A 33 5.30 11.29 1.40
C VAL A 33 5.85 10.23 0.44
N SER A 34 5.18 9.09 0.32
CA SER A 34 5.66 7.96 -0.49
C SER A 34 4.66 7.63 -1.59
N VAL A 35 5.12 6.92 -2.63
CA VAL A 35 4.22 6.43 -3.68
C VAL A 35 3.17 5.49 -3.10
N GLU A 36 1.93 5.66 -3.53
CA GLU A 36 0.80 4.82 -3.13
C GLU A 36 0.76 3.52 -3.93
N ASP A 37 1.59 2.57 -3.53
CA ASP A 37 1.54 1.18 -4.00
C ASP A 37 1.12 0.22 -2.88
N GLU A 38 0.96 -1.06 -3.24
CA GLU A 38 0.55 -2.12 -2.31
C GLU A 38 1.54 -2.25 -1.15
N VAL A 39 2.84 -2.10 -1.43
CA VAL A 39 3.90 -2.21 -0.43
C VAL A 39 3.73 -1.09 0.61
N HIS A 40 3.61 0.16 0.16
CA HIS A 40 3.36 1.29 1.05
C HIS A 40 2.06 1.14 1.83
N ALA A 41 0.95 0.86 1.14
CA ALA A 41 -0.38 0.75 1.74
C ALA A 41 -0.44 -0.35 2.82
N LEU A 42 0.06 -1.55 2.49
CA LEU A 42 0.00 -2.72 3.37
C LEU A 42 1.04 -2.66 4.47
N LEU A 43 2.25 -2.14 4.23
CA LEU A 43 3.35 -2.34 5.18
C LEU A 43 3.79 -1.05 5.89
N PHE A 44 3.67 0.13 5.27
CA PHE A 44 4.40 1.30 5.76
C PHE A 44 3.55 2.52 6.10
N CYS A 45 2.37 2.70 5.47
CA CYS A 45 1.61 3.94 5.64
C CYS A 45 1.20 4.18 7.11
N THR A 46 1.56 5.34 7.65
CA THR A 46 1.15 5.81 8.99
C THR A 46 0.27 7.05 8.94
N GLY A 47 -0.14 7.48 7.73
CA GLY A 47 -0.95 8.68 7.53
C GLY A 47 -2.42 8.55 7.98
N HIS A 48 -2.85 7.37 8.40
CA HIS A 48 -4.20 7.13 8.94
C HIS A 48 -4.14 6.15 10.12
N VAL A 49 -4.77 6.51 11.24
CA VAL A 49 -4.69 5.76 12.49
C VAL A 49 -5.21 4.32 12.36
N ASP A 50 -6.31 4.12 11.62
CA ASP A 50 -6.86 2.78 11.41
C ASP A 50 -5.92 1.86 10.61
N LEU A 51 -5.08 2.40 9.71
CA LEU A 51 -4.10 1.59 8.99
C LEU A 51 -3.06 1.01 9.95
N VAL A 52 -2.62 1.81 10.92
CA VAL A 52 -1.67 1.39 11.94
C VAL A 52 -2.29 0.30 12.82
N HIS A 53 -3.51 0.54 13.34
CA HIS A 53 -4.20 -0.45 14.17
C HIS A 53 -4.47 -1.77 13.44
N ARG A 54 -4.88 -1.72 12.17
CA ARG A 54 -5.12 -2.93 11.36
C ARG A 54 -3.83 -3.70 11.14
N ARG A 55 -2.72 -3.00 10.88
CA ARG A 55 -1.40 -3.61 10.68
C ARG A 55 -0.88 -4.26 11.95
N ASP A 56 -0.96 -3.57 13.08
CA ASP A 56 -0.51 -4.09 14.37
C ASP A 56 -1.28 -5.35 14.76
N ARG A 57 -2.62 -5.33 14.57
CA ARG A 57 -3.46 -6.50 14.79
C ARG A 57 -3.10 -7.65 13.86
N PHE A 58 -2.92 -7.38 12.58
CA PHE A 58 -2.54 -8.40 11.61
C PHE A 58 -1.23 -9.10 11.98
N PHE A 59 -0.17 -8.33 12.32
CA PHE A 59 1.10 -8.94 12.71
C PHE A 59 1.03 -9.66 14.06
N ALA A 60 0.18 -9.20 14.99
CA ALA A 60 -0.09 -9.94 16.22
C ALA A 60 -0.77 -11.30 15.92
N ASP A 61 -1.82 -11.32 15.10
CA ASP A 61 -2.55 -12.53 14.72
C ASP A 61 -1.63 -13.53 13.99
N VAL A 62 -0.79 -13.04 13.06
CA VAL A 62 0.21 -13.86 12.35
C VAL A 62 1.23 -14.48 13.31
N THR A 63 1.74 -13.70 14.27
CA THR A 63 2.73 -14.18 15.24
C THR A 63 2.16 -15.26 16.15
N VAL A 64 0.88 -15.16 16.53
CA VAL A 64 0.19 -16.19 17.32
C VAL A 64 0.07 -17.51 16.55
N ILE A 65 -0.22 -17.44 15.24
CA ILE A 65 -0.41 -18.64 14.42
C ILE A 65 0.92 -19.29 14.03
N SER A 66 1.95 -18.47 13.83
CA SER A 66 3.26 -18.93 13.39
C SER A 66 4.35 -18.02 13.97
N PRO A 67 4.91 -18.40 15.15
CA PRO A 67 5.92 -17.61 15.85
C PRO A 67 7.19 -17.32 15.04
N THR A 68 7.46 -18.10 14.00
CA THR A 68 8.53 -17.85 13.01
C THR A 68 8.45 -16.50 12.32
N PHE A 69 7.30 -15.82 12.38
CA PHE A 69 7.09 -14.50 11.81
C PHE A 69 7.13 -13.35 12.84
N HIS A 70 7.59 -13.61 14.06
CA HIS A 70 7.69 -12.60 15.13
C HIS A 70 8.42 -11.32 14.68
N ASP A 71 9.46 -11.47 13.86
CA ASP A 71 10.28 -10.34 13.40
C ASP A 71 9.55 -9.38 12.46
N LEU A 72 8.43 -9.79 11.85
CA LEU A 72 7.56 -8.92 11.06
C LEU A 72 6.99 -7.76 11.88
N ARG A 73 6.75 -7.98 13.17
CA ARG A 73 6.23 -6.95 14.07
C ARG A 73 7.28 -5.88 14.37
N THR A 74 8.54 -6.29 14.41
CA THR A 74 9.62 -5.48 15.01
C THR A 74 10.41 -4.71 13.95
N SER A 75 10.48 -5.20 12.71
CA SER A 75 11.33 -4.62 11.69
C SER A 75 10.60 -4.41 10.36
N ALA A 76 10.62 -3.16 9.91
CA ALA A 76 10.00 -2.75 8.66
C ALA A 76 10.69 -3.37 7.42
N CYS A 77 12.02 -3.54 7.46
CA CYS A 77 12.78 -4.26 6.43
C CYS A 77 12.38 -5.73 6.38
N THR A 78 12.21 -6.36 7.54
CA THR A 78 11.84 -7.77 7.66
C THR A 78 10.42 -8.04 7.13
N ARG A 79 9.51 -7.06 7.24
CA ARG A 79 8.17 -7.15 6.63
C ARG A 79 8.20 -7.34 5.13
N LEU A 80 9.07 -6.61 4.44
CA LEU A 80 9.17 -6.69 2.99
C LEU A 80 9.74 -8.06 2.57
N GLU A 81 10.82 -8.48 3.21
CA GLU A 81 11.55 -9.72 2.91
C GLU A 81 10.75 -10.99 3.19
N GLN A 82 9.98 -11.01 4.28
CA GLN A 82 9.21 -12.20 4.70
C GLN A 82 7.78 -12.24 4.14
N SER A 83 7.31 -11.16 3.48
CA SER A 83 5.98 -11.12 2.88
C SER A 83 5.67 -12.25 1.88
N PRO A 84 6.60 -12.74 1.03
CA PRO A 84 6.30 -13.85 0.13
C PRO A 84 6.08 -15.17 0.87
N SER A 85 6.72 -15.35 2.04
CA SER A 85 6.57 -16.54 2.87
C SER A 85 5.21 -16.60 3.56
N LEU A 86 4.62 -15.45 3.89
CA LEU A 86 3.24 -15.39 4.41
C LEU A 86 2.22 -15.91 3.40
N LEU A 87 2.37 -15.53 2.13
CA LEU A 87 1.48 -15.95 1.06
C LEU A 87 1.57 -17.45 0.75
N LYS A 88 2.72 -18.06 1.02
CA LYS A 88 2.94 -19.51 0.83
C LYS A 88 2.39 -20.36 1.96
N ALA A 89 2.04 -19.79 3.12
CA ALA A 89 1.49 -20.52 4.26
C ALA A 89 -0.03 -20.66 4.12
N PRO A 90 -0.59 -21.87 3.83
CA PRO A 90 -2.02 -22.03 3.57
C PRO A 90 -2.90 -21.59 4.75
N ARG A 91 -2.39 -21.79 5.98
CA ARG A 91 -3.07 -21.42 7.23
C ARG A 91 -3.24 -19.91 7.40
N LEU A 92 -2.43 -19.09 6.71
CA LEU A 92 -2.45 -17.63 6.80
C LEU A 92 -3.23 -16.96 5.67
N GLN A 93 -3.59 -17.69 4.60
CA GLN A 93 -4.22 -17.12 3.41
C GLN A 93 -5.49 -16.33 3.73
N TYR A 94 -6.37 -16.86 4.58
CA TYR A 94 -7.58 -16.17 5.00
C TYR A 94 -7.28 -14.85 5.73
N ILE A 95 -6.31 -14.86 6.64
CA ILE A 95 -5.94 -13.69 7.45
C ILE A 95 -5.27 -12.63 6.59
N VAL A 96 -4.39 -13.03 5.67
CA VAL A 96 -3.79 -12.13 4.68
C VAL A 96 -4.88 -11.53 3.78
N GLY A 97 -5.81 -12.34 3.26
CA GLY A 97 -6.90 -11.87 2.42
C GLY A 97 -7.78 -10.85 3.12
N LYS A 98 -8.18 -11.13 4.36
CA LYS A 98 -8.95 -10.19 5.21
C LYS A 98 -8.16 -8.91 5.47
N TYR A 99 -6.87 -9.03 5.79
CA TYR A 99 -6.01 -7.87 6.03
C TYR A 99 -5.93 -6.95 4.81
N VAL A 100 -5.65 -7.51 3.63
CA VAL A 100 -5.61 -6.76 2.36
C VAL A 100 -6.97 -6.09 2.10
N HIS A 101 -8.07 -6.82 2.29
CA HIS A 101 -9.41 -6.26 2.13
C HIS A 101 -9.67 -5.08 3.08
N ASP A 102 -9.37 -5.22 4.36
CA ASP A 102 -9.58 -4.17 5.38
C ASP A 102 -8.75 -2.91 5.06
N ILE A 103 -7.48 -3.07 4.67
CA ILE A 103 -6.61 -1.95 4.30
C ILE A 103 -7.13 -1.24 3.06
N LEU A 104 -7.45 -1.99 1.99
CA LEU A 104 -7.95 -1.40 0.76
C LEU A 104 -9.33 -0.76 0.95
N GLY A 105 -10.16 -1.30 1.85
CA GLY A 105 -11.41 -0.68 2.27
C GLY A 105 -11.21 0.70 2.89
N ILE A 106 -10.16 0.88 3.70
CA ILE A 106 -9.80 2.20 4.25
C ILE A 106 -9.36 3.14 3.13
N PHE A 107 -8.49 2.70 2.21
CA PHE A 107 -8.08 3.53 1.08
C PHE A 107 -9.26 3.95 0.19
N ALA A 108 -10.24 3.08 -0.01
CA ALA A 108 -11.43 3.37 -0.81
C ALA A 108 -12.32 4.49 -0.22
N THR A 109 -12.14 4.87 1.06
CA THR A 109 -12.93 5.94 1.70
C THR A 109 -12.52 7.35 1.30
N VAL A 110 -11.31 7.52 0.74
CA VAL A 110 -10.76 8.83 0.36
C VAL A 110 -10.35 8.77 -1.12
N PRO A 111 -10.64 9.77 -1.95
CA PRO A 111 -10.14 9.82 -3.33
C PRO A 111 -8.60 9.76 -3.40
N VAL A 112 -8.07 9.25 -4.52
CA VAL A 112 -6.62 9.31 -4.80
C VAL A 112 -6.15 10.76 -4.79
N TYR A 113 -5.02 11.01 -4.14
CA TYR A 113 -4.37 12.31 -4.21
C TYR A 113 -3.75 12.55 -5.59
N VAL A 114 -4.18 13.62 -6.26
CA VAL A 114 -3.63 14.06 -7.55
C VAL A 114 -2.77 15.29 -7.30
N PRO A 115 -1.44 15.20 -7.42
CA PRO A 115 -0.58 16.36 -7.20
C PRO A 115 -0.79 17.42 -8.31
N PRO A 116 -0.67 18.72 -7.97
CA PRO A 116 -0.73 19.81 -8.94
C PRO A 116 0.26 19.58 -10.08
N SER A 117 -0.20 19.77 -11.32
CA SER A 117 0.58 19.41 -12.50
C SER A 117 1.84 20.26 -12.68
N ALA A 118 1.84 21.50 -12.17
CA ALA A 118 3.01 22.37 -12.14
C ALA A 118 4.25 21.73 -11.48
N LEU A 119 4.06 20.78 -10.55
CA LEU A 119 5.16 20.12 -9.84
C LEU A 119 5.88 19.07 -10.69
N TRP A 120 5.23 18.52 -11.72
CA TRP A 120 5.74 17.34 -12.42
C TRP A 120 5.65 17.38 -13.94
N GLU A 121 4.95 18.36 -14.52
CA GLU A 121 4.85 18.53 -15.98
C GLU A 121 6.22 18.77 -16.65
N HIS A 122 7.18 19.31 -15.90
CA HIS A 122 8.54 19.56 -16.36
C HIS A 122 9.51 18.41 -16.03
N CYS A 123 9.07 17.40 -15.26
CA CYS A 123 9.87 16.21 -14.98
C CYS A 123 9.79 15.27 -16.19
N THR A 124 10.84 15.25 -17.01
CA THR A 124 11.01 14.32 -18.14
C THR A 124 11.44 12.92 -17.69
N ASP A 125 10.85 12.38 -16.62
CA ASP A 125 11.14 11.00 -16.20
C ASP A 125 10.09 10.07 -16.81
N VAL A 126 10.51 9.42 -17.90
CA VAL A 126 9.79 8.34 -18.57
C VAL A 126 10.17 7.02 -17.90
N ASP A 127 9.79 6.85 -16.64
CA ASP A 127 9.85 5.52 -16.00
C ASP A 127 8.44 4.93 -16.02
N LEU A 128 8.27 3.94 -16.91
CA LEU A 128 7.06 3.16 -17.17
C LEU A 128 6.56 2.41 -15.94
#